data_AF-R6C2P3-F1
#
_entry.id   AF-R6C2P3-F1
#
_cell.length_a   1.000
_cell.length_b   1.000
_cell.length_c   1.000
_cell.angle_alpha   90.00
_cell.angle_beta   90.00
_cell.angle_gamma   90.00
#
_symmetry.space_group_name_H-M   'P 1'
#
loop_
_entity.id
_entity.type
_entity.pdbx_description
1 polymer ?
#
loop_
_entity_poly.entity_id
_entity_poly.type
_entity_poly.pdbx_seq_one_letter_code
_entity_poly.pdbx_strand_id
1 'polypeptide(L)'
;MTLPDTQEQKPVADDLPADYSATQTGTLTPDDLDFWDMYPEEKEEAKESETETEPVKTSDPATDGRHTLVTDKDGKEEWVLISPYLPKQEYDYTKLVCQSDLMKYYVDGRQVSYVGAAVSKYQDYVDFVKLRKAGVDFVMIRVGVRGYGTGQLMMDEYFEDNMKRATDAGLKIGLYFSSQAITEEEVSEEAALVLDNIGDYEISYPIVFDMELVNNDTARIENLTRDERTNLTKKFLDTVSTAGYQPMLYGNKEWLIKKIDLSRLTAYDVWLDQPGDLPDYPYEFTMWQYSDTAVVDGIAGYADLSISFIDYSEK
;
A
#
# COMPACT_ATOMS: atom_id res chain seq x y z
N MET A 1 15.17 42.48 -61.46
CA MET A 1 15.53 43.56 -60.52
C MET A 1 16.76 43.14 -59.74
N THR A 2 17.57 44.13 -59.40
CA THR A 2 18.87 44.15 -58.73
C THR A 2 19.03 43.32 -57.43
N LEU A 3 20.21 42.70 -57.31
CA LEU A 3 20.97 42.31 -56.08
C LEU A 3 21.37 43.56 -55.25
N PRO A 4 21.84 43.51 -53.96
CA PRO A 4 22.89 42.64 -53.35
C PRO A 4 22.46 41.92 -52.04
N ASP A 5 23.15 40.94 -51.45
CA ASP A 5 24.58 40.54 -51.36
C ASP A 5 25.42 41.32 -50.30
N THR A 6 26.50 40.70 -49.79
CA THR A 6 27.46 41.11 -48.70
C THR A 6 27.02 40.85 -47.23
N GLN A 7 27.90 40.51 -46.26
CA GLN A 7 29.30 40.01 -46.30
C GLN A 7 29.69 39.28 -44.97
N GLU A 8 30.83 38.60 -44.99
CA GLU A 8 31.55 38.04 -43.82
C GLU A 8 32.09 39.12 -42.86
N GLN A 9 32.37 38.78 -41.58
CA GLN A 9 33.74 38.79 -40.99
C GLN A 9 33.79 38.62 -39.45
N LYS A 10 34.78 37.82 -38.98
CA LYS A 10 35.51 38.01 -37.70
C LYS A 10 36.62 39.06 -37.95
N PRO A 11 37.05 39.90 -36.97
CA PRO A 11 38.02 39.51 -35.93
C PRO A 11 37.66 40.17 -34.56
N VAL A 12 38.49 40.37 -33.52
CA VAL A 12 39.95 40.17 -33.25
C VAL A 12 40.18 39.79 -31.76
N ALA A 13 41.37 39.97 -31.20
CA ALA A 13 41.73 39.82 -29.79
C ALA A 13 42.64 41.00 -29.32
N ASP A 14 43.22 40.85 -28.13
CA ASP A 14 44.30 41.66 -27.49
C ASP A 14 43.90 43.00 -26.81
N ASP A 15 44.17 43.09 -25.49
CA ASP A 15 45.37 43.81 -25.04
C ASP A 15 45.83 43.36 -23.62
N LEU A 16 47.14 43.40 -23.36
CA LEU A 16 47.82 43.11 -22.08
C LEU A 16 48.70 44.32 -21.66
N PRO A 17 49.07 44.45 -20.37
CA PRO A 17 50.46 44.14 -19.97
C PRO A 17 50.53 43.37 -18.61
N ALA A 18 51.47 42.45 -18.36
CA ALA A 18 52.89 42.67 -17.97
C ALA A 18 53.03 43.64 -16.77
N ASP A 19 53.70 43.36 -15.66
CA ASP A 19 54.95 42.62 -15.35
C ASP A 19 54.85 42.18 -13.85
N TYR A 20 55.47 41.11 -13.32
CA TYR A 20 56.86 41.07 -12.85
C TYR A 20 57.29 39.65 -12.47
N SER A 21 58.54 39.29 -12.77
CA SER A 21 59.19 38.07 -12.27
C SER A 21 59.71 38.22 -10.83
N ALA A 22 59.69 37.16 -10.03
CA ALA A 22 60.91 36.60 -9.44
C ALA A 22 60.65 35.33 -8.60
N THR A 23 61.54 34.36 -8.79
CA THR A 23 61.79 33.19 -7.96
C THR A 23 61.77 33.43 -6.44
N GLN A 24 61.12 32.53 -5.69
CA GLN A 24 61.78 31.88 -4.56
C GLN A 24 61.19 30.50 -4.25
N THR A 25 62.08 29.58 -3.88
CA THR A 25 61.79 28.17 -3.56
C THR A 25 61.04 28.05 -2.24
N GLY A 26 59.98 27.25 -2.21
CA GLY A 26 59.25 26.98 -0.97
C GLY A 26 59.98 26.00 -0.04
N THR A 27 59.90 26.30 1.25
CA THR A 27 59.74 25.30 2.32
C THR A 27 58.89 25.99 3.39
N LEU A 28 57.57 25.86 3.25
CA LEU A 28 56.63 26.07 4.34
C LEU A 28 56.34 24.70 4.95
N THR A 29 56.42 24.64 6.27
CA THR A 29 56.06 23.45 7.06
C THR A 29 54.59 23.55 7.51
N PRO A 30 53.92 22.43 7.82
CA PRO A 30 52.54 22.45 8.30
C PRO A 30 52.31 23.35 9.53
N ASP A 31 53.36 23.58 10.32
CA ASP A 31 53.36 24.40 11.54
C ASP A 31 53.27 25.93 11.25
N ASP A 32 53.46 26.38 10.00
CA ASP A 32 53.42 27.80 9.62
C ASP A 32 51.99 28.37 9.44
N LEU A 33 50.94 27.58 9.72
CA LEU A 33 49.53 27.95 9.51
C LEU A 33 48.66 27.91 10.78
N ASP A 34 49.28 27.92 11.97
CA ASP A 34 48.54 27.99 13.24
C ASP A 34 48.09 29.43 13.56
N PHE A 35 46.89 29.78 13.09
CA PHE A 35 46.34 31.15 13.14
C PHE A 35 45.41 31.42 14.34
N TRP A 36 45.36 30.51 15.33
CA TRP A 36 44.31 30.51 16.37
C TRP A 36 44.72 31.07 17.74
N ASP A 37 46.00 31.20 18.04
CA ASP A 37 46.52 31.56 19.39
C ASP A 37 46.57 33.07 19.70
N MET A 38 45.84 33.93 18.96
CA MET A 38 46.02 35.40 19.05
C MET A 38 44.84 36.20 19.63
N TYR A 39 43.91 35.57 20.36
CA TYR A 39 42.87 36.28 21.13
C TYR A 39 42.74 35.74 22.56
N PRO A 40 42.89 36.58 23.61
CA PRO A 40 42.79 36.13 25.01
C PRO A 40 41.34 35.89 25.45
N GLU A 41 41.16 34.92 26.36
CA GLU A 41 39.86 34.52 26.90
C GLU A 41 39.16 35.65 27.68
N GLU A 42 37.99 36.11 27.20
CA GLU A 42 37.04 36.87 28.02
C GLU A 42 36.01 35.93 28.65
N LYS A 43 35.87 36.03 29.98
CA LYS A 43 34.84 35.31 30.74
C LYS A 43 33.50 36.00 30.59
N GLU A 44 32.65 35.49 29.70
CA GLU A 44 31.21 35.78 29.78
C GLU A 44 30.50 34.72 30.65
N GLU A 45 29.74 35.20 31.63
CA GLU A 45 28.86 34.36 32.45
C GLU A 45 27.68 33.87 31.60
N ALA A 46 27.85 32.73 30.94
CA ALA A 46 26.74 32.01 30.34
C ALA A 46 25.73 31.65 31.45
N LYS A 47 24.55 32.26 31.41
CA LYS A 47 23.40 31.74 32.16
C LYS A 47 23.09 30.37 31.61
N GLU A 48 23.41 29.34 32.38
CA GLU A 48 22.83 28.01 32.23
C GLU A 48 21.31 28.17 32.38
N SER A 49 20.60 28.27 31.26
CA SER A 49 19.21 27.82 31.24
C SER A 49 19.28 26.30 31.33
N GLU A 50 19.26 25.80 32.56
CA GLU A 50 18.87 24.43 32.86
C GLU A 50 17.50 24.21 32.21
N THR A 51 17.53 23.73 30.96
CA THR A 51 16.38 23.05 30.41
C THR A 51 16.37 21.75 31.17
N GLU A 52 15.63 21.71 32.27
CA GLU A 52 15.31 20.46 32.96
C GLU A 52 14.76 19.53 31.89
N THR A 53 15.61 18.62 31.40
CA THR A 53 15.14 17.43 30.71
C THR A 53 14.46 16.62 31.80
N GLU A 54 13.19 16.93 32.07
CA GLU A 54 12.33 16.01 32.78
C GLU A 54 12.58 14.64 32.16
N PRO A 55 12.80 13.59 32.98
CA PRO A 55 12.94 12.26 32.43
C PRO A 55 11.66 12.00 31.65
N VAL A 56 11.80 11.88 30.32
CA VAL A 56 10.68 11.55 29.44
C VAL A 56 10.07 10.29 30.04
N LYS A 57 8.90 10.44 30.65
CA LYS A 57 8.13 9.29 31.12
C LYS A 57 7.90 8.47 29.86
N THR A 58 8.63 7.36 29.77
CA THR A 58 8.46 6.38 28.70
C THR A 58 7.08 5.79 28.92
N SER A 59 6.09 6.46 28.32
CA SER A 59 4.70 6.07 28.33
C SER A 59 4.65 4.66 27.76
N ASP A 60 4.03 3.75 28.49
CA ASP A 60 3.87 2.37 28.08
C ASP A 60 3.26 2.34 26.67
N PRO A 61 3.95 1.79 25.64
CA PRO A 61 3.43 1.71 24.28
C PRO A 61 2.03 1.09 24.19
N ALA A 62 1.66 0.23 25.15
CA ALA A 62 0.34 -0.37 25.21
C ALA A 62 -0.80 0.59 25.61
N THR A 63 -0.48 1.78 26.14
CA THR A 63 -1.47 2.74 26.65
C THR A 63 -1.23 4.19 26.19
N ASP A 64 -0.16 4.48 25.46
CA ASP A 64 0.20 5.85 25.08
C ASP A 64 -0.56 6.41 23.88
N GLY A 65 -1.33 5.57 23.17
CA GLY A 65 -2.12 5.96 21.99
C GLY A 65 -1.28 6.39 20.78
N ARG A 66 0.04 6.22 20.82
CA ARG A 66 0.98 6.53 19.73
C ARG A 66 1.54 5.28 19.09
N HIS A 67 1.46 4.12 19.74
CA HIS A 67 1.90 2.84 19.18
C HIS A 67 0.72 1.92 18.89
N THR A 68 0.94 0.97 17.98
CA THR A 68 0.03 -0.14 17.71
C THR A 68 0.82 -1.45 17.76
N LEU A 69 0.21 -2.52 18.28
CA LEU A 69 0.84 -3.82 18.39
C LEU A 69 0.80 -4.53 17.03
N VAL A 70 1.94 -4.96 16.52
CA VAL A 70 2.02 -5.74 15.29
C VAL A 70 2.64 -7.10 15.61
N THR A 71 1.88 -8.16 15.38
CA THR A 71 2.38 -9.54 15.41
C THR A 71 2.86 -9.91 14.01
N ASP A 72 4.08 -10.43 13.88
CA ASP A 72 4.59 -10.92 12.61
C ASP A 72 4.20 -12.38 12.31
N LYS A 73 4.42 -12.84 11.06
CA LYS A 73 4.13 -14.21 10.63
C LYS A 73 4.73 -15.32 11.50
N ASP A 74 5.80 -15.01 12.26
CA ASP A 74 6.48 -15.97 13.14
C ASP A 74 5.94 -15.90 14.59
N GLY A 75 4.87 -15.12 14.82
CA GLY A 75 4.19 -14.95 16.10
C GLY A 75 4.86 -13.95 17.05
N LYS A 76 5.85 -13.17 16.59
CA LYS A 76 6.56 -12.21 17.43
C LYS A 76 5.84 -10.85 17.40
N GLU A 77 5.60 -10.34 18.59
CA GLU A 77 4.97 -9.03 18.83
C GLU A 77 5.98 -7.88 18.83
N GLU A 78 5.57 -6.74 18.28
CA GLU A 78 6.34 -5.49 18.23
C GLU A 78 5.41 -4.27 18.32
N TRP A 79 5.70 -3.31 19.21
CA TRP A 79 4.99 -2.04 19.27
C TRP A 79 5.56 -1.06 18.24
N VAL A 80 4.79 -0.74 17.21
CA VAL A 80 5.20 0.15 16.11
C VAL A 80 4.56 1.53 16.28
N LEU A 81 5.34 2.59 16.09
CA LEU A 81 4.86 3.97 16.15
C LEU A 81 3.86 4.25 15.01
N ILE A 82 2.68 4.76 15.36
CA ILE A 82 1.65 5.21 14.42
C ILE A 82 2.11 6.54 13.82
N SER A 83 2.26 6.58 12.49
CA SER A 83 2.62 7.79 11.76
C SER A 83 1.52 8.86 11.91
N PRO A 84 1.87 10.10 12.29
CA PRO A 84 0.90 11.21 12.32
C PRO A 84 0.61 11.78 10.92
N TYR A 85 1.32 11.32 9.88
CA TYR A 85 1.20 11.82 8.50
C TYR A 85 0.37 10.92 7.57
N LEU A 86 -0.05 9.75 8.06
CA LEU A 86 -0.94 8.85 7.33
C LEU A 86 -2.39 9.12 7.77
N PRO A 87 -3.37 9.11 6.83
CA PRO A 87 -4.79 9.15 7.19
C PRO A 87 -5.14 8.05 8.18
N LYS A 88 -5.91 8.41 9.21
CA LYS A 88 -6.37 7.47 10.24
C LYS A 88 -7.80 7.06 9.96
N GLN A 89 -8.16 5.84 10.33
CA GLN A 89 -9.57 5.45 10.33
C GLN A 89 -10.32 6.23 11.41
N GLU A 90 -11.55 6.64 11.10
CA GLU A 90 -12.44 7.40 12.00
C GLU A 90 -13.75 6.63 12.27
N TYR A 91 -13.71 5.30 12.19
CA TYR A 91 -14.88 4.45 12.41
C TYR A 91 -15.29 4.42 13.87
N ASP A 92 -16.58 4.67 14.10
CA ASP A 92 -17.21 4.50 15.41
C ASP A 92 -17.83 3.10 15.46
N TYR A 93 -17.01 2.13 15.88
CA TYR A 93 -17.39 0.73 15.93
C TYR A 93 -18.63 0.41 16.80
N THR A 94 -19.12 1.35 17.62
CA THR A 94 -20.42 1.17 18.32
C THR A 94 -21.62 1.16 17.36
N LYS A 95 -21.42 1.58 16.10
CA LYS A 95 -22.39 1.53 15.00
C LYS A 95 -22.32 0.24 14.17
N LEU A 96 -21.40 -0.68 14.47
CA LEU A 96 -21.38 -2.02 13.89
C LEU A 96 -22.48 -2.89 14.52
N VAL A 97 -23.16 -3.65 13.68
CA VAL A 97 -24.18 -4.63 14.05
C VAL A 97 -23.91 -5.89 13.25
N CYS A 98 -23.50 -6.97 13.93
CA CYS A 98 -23.41 -8.29 13.33
C CYS A 98 -24.75 -9.02 13.50
N GLN A 99 -25.29 -9.57 12.41
CA GLN A 99 -26.52 -10.37 12.42
C GLN A 99 -26.32 -11.61 11.55
N SER A 100 -26.35 -12.80 12.17
CA SER A 100 -26.11 -14.09 11.48
C SER A 100 -24.79 -14.05 10.68
N ASP A 101 -23.71 -13.69 11.37
CA ASP A 101 -22.35 -13.51 10.83
C ASP A 101 -22.20 -12.40 9.77
N LEU A 102 -23.27 -11.68 9.40
CA LEU A 102 -23.20 -10.55 8.46
C LEU A 102 -23.04 -9.22 9.20
N MET A 103 -21.88 -8.60 9.04
CA MET A 103 -21.55 -7.29 9.62
C MET A 103 -22.21 -6.13 8.84
N LYS A 104 -22.82 -5.18 9.56
CA LYS A 104 -23.46 -3.97 9.00
C LYS A 104 -23.08 -2.74 9.81
N TYR A 105 -22.93 -1.58 9.16
CA TYR A 105 -22.60 -0.30 9.80
C TYR A 105 -23.70 0.73 9.54
N TYR A 106 -24.09 1.46 10.59
CA TYR A 106 -25.23 2.38 10.56
C TYR A 106 -24.85 3.83 10.91
N VAL A 107 -25.22 4.78 10.06
CA VAL A 107 -25.10 6.23 10.34
C VAL A 107 -26.48 6.87 10.27
N ASP A 108 -26.85 7.64 11.28
CA ASP A 108 -28.16 8.30 11.41
C ASP A 108 -29.37 7.38 11.18
N GLY A 109 -29.25 6.12 11.62
CA GLY A 109 -30.29 5.09 11.47
C GLY A 109 -30.41 4.47 10.08
N ARG A 110 -29.48 4.76 9.16
CA ARG A 110 -29.40 4.14 7.83
C ARG A 110 -28.19 3.22 7.74
N GLN A 111 -28.35 2.06 7.12
CA GLN A 111 -27.21 1.23 6.74
C GLN A 111 -26.42 1.98 5.66
N VAL A 112 -25.10 2.08 5.83
CA VAL A 112 -24.18 2.73 4.87
C VAL A 112 -23.03 1.81 4.47
N SER A 113 -23.14 0.52 4.78
CA SER A 113 -22.17 -0.51 4.42
C SER A 113 -22.80 -1.61 3.59
N TYR A 114 -21.94 -2.36 2.93
CA TYR A 114 -22.27 -3.45 2.01
C TYR A 114 -21.53 -4.71 2.43
N VAL A 115 -22.18 -5.87 2.34
CA VAL A 115 -21.61 -7.16 2.70
C VAL A 115 -21.00 -7.80 1.45
N GLY A 116 -19.74 -8.20 1.56
CA GLY A 116 -19.00 -8.89 0.51
C GLY A 116 -18.63 -10.32 0.90
N ALA A 117 -18.43 -11.17 -0.10
CA ALA A 117 -17.76 -12.46 0.05
C ALA A 117 -16.61 -12.59 -0.95
N ALA A 118 -15.43 -13.01 -0.51
CA ALA A 118 -14.34 -13.38 -1.42
C ALA A 118 -14.49 -14.83 -1.86
N VAL A 119 -14.24 -15.12 -3.15
CA VAL A 119 -14.40 -16.45 -3.73
C VAL A 119 -13.30 -16.78 -4.74
N SER A 120 -12.87 -18.03 -4.71
CA SER A 120 -11.85 -18.62 -5.58
C SER A 120 -12.15 -20.11 -5.81
N LYS A 121 -11.26 -20.85 -6.49
CA LYS A 121 -11.37 -22.31 -6.58
C LYS A 121 -11.46 -23.05 -5.23
N TYR A 122 -11.06 -22.42 -4.11
CA TYR A 122 -11.12 -23.06 -2.79
C TYR A 122 -12.55 -23.23 -2.26
N GLN A 123 -13.51 -22.44 -2.75
CA GLN A 123 -14.93 -22.57 -2.42
C GLN A 123 -15.68 -23.55 -3.34
N ASP A 124 -15.01 -24.15 -4.35
CA ASP A 124 -15.62 -25.07 -5.34
C ASP A 124 -16.90 -24.45 -5.95
N TYR A 125 -18.03 -25.15 -5.92
CA TYR A 125 -19.31 -24.65 -6.39
C TYR A 125 -19.95 -23.63 -5.42
N VAL A 126 -20.11 -22.39 -5.90
CA VAL A 126 -20.83 -21.31 -5.20
C VAL A 126 -22.21 -21.06 -5.83
N ASP A 127 -23.26 -21.12 -5.01
CA ASP A 127 -24.63 -20.74 -5.39
C ASP A 127 -24.85 -19.24 -5.10
N PHE A 128 -24.43 -18.40 -6.04
CA PHE A 128 -24.54 -16.95 -5.96
C PHE A 128 -25.99 -16.44 -5.80
N VAL A 129 -27.00 -17.22 -6.22
CA VAL A 129 -28.42 -16.87 -6.03
C VAL A 129 -28.85 -17.06 -4.57
N LYS A 130 -28.31 -18.05 -3.86
CA LYS A 130 -28.45 -18.15 -2.40
C LYS A 130 -27.63 -17.08 -1.69
N LEU A 131 -26.38 -16.87 -2.11
CA LEU A 131 -25.47 -15.89 -1.49
C LEU A 131 -26.08 -14.47 -1.45
N ARG A 132 -26.65 -14.04 -2.59
CA ARG A 132 -27.39 -12.77 -2.68
C ARG A 132 -28.64 -12.74 -1.80
N LYS A 133 -29.36 -13.86 -1.65
CA LYS A 133 -30.54 -13.96 -0.77
C LYS A 133 -30.18 -14.00 0.71
N ALA A 134 -28.98 -14.47 1.07
CA ALA A 134 -28.47 -14.43 2.44
C ALA A 134 -28.21 -12.98 2.90
N GLY A 135 -27.97 -12.06 1.95
CA GLY A 135 -27.71 -10.64 2.21
C GLY A 135 -26.30 -10.18 1.84
N VAL A 136 -25.61 -10.92 0.97
CA VAL A 136 -24.37 -10.47 0.33
C VAL A 136 -24.72 -9.55 -0.85
N ASP A 137 -24.09 -8.38 -0.89
CA ASP A 137 -24.29 -7.32 -1.89
C ASP A 137 -23.29 -7.43 -3.05
N PHE A 138 -22.04 -7.79 -2.75
CA PHE A 138 -20.95 -7.90 -3.71
C PHE A 138 -20.08 -9.16 -3.52
N VAL A 139 -19.31 -9.51 -4.54
CA VAL A 139 -18.31 -10.58 -4.46
C VAL A 139 -16.96 -10.13 -5.01
N MET A 140 -15.88 -10.58 -4.35
CA MET A 140 -14.50 -10.39 -4.79
C MET A 140 -14.01 -11.71 -5.38
N ILE A 141 -13.86 -11.78 -6.71
CA ILE A 141 -13.55 -13.04 -7.41
C ILE A 141 -12.07 -13.09 -7.75
N ARG A 142 -11.38 -14.18 -7.39
CA ARG A 142 -9.97 -14.35 -7.76
C ARG A 142 -9.86 -14.59 -9.26
N VAL A 143 -9.06 -13.77 -9.94
CA VAL A 143 -8.76 -13.97 -11.37
C VAL A 143 -7.64 -14.98 -11.56
N GLY A 144 -6.62 -14.91 -10.70
CA GLY A 144 -5.46 -15.78 -10.79
C GLY A 144 -4.51 -15.63 -9.62
N VAL A 145 -3.39 -16.33 -9.74
CA VAL A 145 -2.31 -16.38 -8.76
C VAL A 145 -0.98 -16.53 -9.46
N ARG A 146 0.07 -15.91 -8.90
CA ARG A 146 1.45 -16.32 -9.19
C ARG A 146 1.94 -17.22 -8.05
N GLY A 147 2.48 -18.39 -8.39
CA GLY A 147 2.90 -19.38 -7.39
C GLY A 147 4.06 -18.89 -6.51
N TYR A 148 3.90 -18.91 -5.19
CA TYR A 148 4.88 -18.37 -4.23
C TYR A 148 6.26 -19.03 -4.30
N GLY A 149 6.33 -20.32 -4.62
CA GLY A 149 7.59 -21.04 -4.81
C GLY A 149 8.03 -21.17 -6.27
N THR A 150 7.10 -21.24 -7.22
CA THR A 150 7.41 -21.51 -8.64
C THR A 150 7.55 -20.25 -9.50
N GLY A 151 6.98 -19.12 -9.08
CA GLY A 151 6.81 -17.93 -9.93
C GLY A 151 5.84 -18.11 -11.10
N GLN A 152 5.18 -19.27 -11.21
CA GLN A 152 4.29 -19.60 -12.32
C GLN A 152 2.99 -18.79 -12.23
N LEU A 153 2.69 -18.05 -13.29
CA LEU A 153 1.41 -17.35 -13.48
C LEU A 153 0.31 -18.34 -13.88
N MET A 154 -0.82 -18.32 -13.18
CA MET A 154 -1.96 -19.23 -13.39
C MET A 154 -3.29 -18.48 -13.21
N MET A 155 -4.26 -18.75 -14.07
CA MET A 155 -5.65 -18.31 -13.87
C MET A 155 -6.32 -19.18 -12.81
N ASP A 156 -7.29 -18.64 -12.07
CA ASP A 156 -8.09 -19.43 -11.14
C ASP A 156 -9.07 -20.32 -11.91
N GLU A 157 -9.09 -21.61 -11.58
CA GLU A 157 -9.86 -22.65 -12.28
C GLU A 157 -11.38 -22.39 -12.30
N TYR A 158 -11.88 -21.56 -11.37
CA TYR A 158 -13.31 -21.22 -11.26
C TYR A 158 -13.62 -19.78 -11.70
N PHE A 159 -12.63 -19.01 -12.19
CA PHE A 159 -12.80 -17.58 -12.49
C PHE A 159 -13.96 -17.29 -13.47
N GLU A 160 -13.88 -17.78 -14.72
CA GLU A 160 -14.89 -17.53 -15.76
C GLU A 160 -16.30 -17.95 -15.31
N ASP A 161 -16.32 -19.08 -14.59
CA ASP A 161 -17.51 -19.79 -14.17
C ASP A 161 -18.20 -19.07 -12.99
N ASN A 162 -17.40 -18.48 -12.08
CA ASN A 162 -17.86 -17.61 -11.01
C ASN A 162 -18.27 -16.22 -11.50
N MET A 163 -17.51 -15.62 -12.42
CA MET A 163 -17.90 -14.36 -13.10
C MET A 163 -19.30 -14.48 -13.69
N LYS A 164 -19.52 -15.50 -14.53
CA LYS A 164 -20.81 -15.75 -15.16
C LYS A 164 -21.93 -15.91 -14.13
N ARG A 165 -21.74 -16.75 -13.11
CA ARG A 165 -22.78 -17.04 -12.10
C ARG A 165 -23.08 -15.84 -11.19
N ALA A 166 -22.08 -15.03 -10.84
CA ALA A 166 -22.26 -13.83 -10.05
C ALA A 166 -23.02 -12.75 -10.84
N THR A 167 -22.68 -12.55 -12.13
CA THR A 167 -23.41 -11.66 -13.04
C THR A 167 -24.85 -12.12 -13.24
N ASP A 168 -25.09 -13.41 -13.51
CA ASP A 168 -26.43 -13.99 -13.66
C ASP A 168 -27.29 -13.84 -12.37
N ALA A 169 -26.66 -13.86 -11.19
CA ALA A 169 -27.32 -13.60 -9.91
C ALA A 169 -27.61 -12.11 -9.64
N GLY A 170 -26.98 -11.20 -10.38
CA GLY A 170 -27.09 -9.75 -10.18
C GLY A 170 -26.40 -9.27 -8.91
N LEU A 171 -25.26 -9.87 -8.55
CA LEU A 171 -24.33 -9.36 -7.53
C LEU A 171 -23.41 -8.30 -8.15
N LYS A 172 -22.93 -7.36 -7.33
CA LYS A 172 -21.84 -6.47 -7.71
C LYS A 172 -20.52 -7.25 -7.68
N ILE A 173 -19.64 -7.01 -8.66
CA ILE A 173 -18.40 -7.80 -8.84
C ILE A 173 -17.18 -6.91 -8.74
N GLY A 174 -16.25 -7.30 -7.88
CA GLY A 174 -14.86 -6.86 -7.86
C GLY A 174 -13.93 -8.05 -8.06
N LEU A 175 -12.66 -7.78 -8.32
CA LEU A 175 -11.67 -8.80 -8.68
C LEU A 175 -10.46 -8.73 -7.77
N TYR A 176 -9.77 -9.84 -7.56
CA TYR A 176 -8.44 -9.82 -6.93
C TYR A 176 -7.45 -10.76 -7.61
N PHE A 177 -6.17 -10.43 -7.48
CA PHE A 177 -5.07 -11.24 -7.99
C PHE A 177 -4.03 -11.48 -6.89
N SER A 178 -3.77 -12.76 -6.59
CA SER A 178 -2.79 -13.17 -5.59
C SER A 178 -1.37 -13.16 -6.18
N SER A 179 -0.68 -12.03 -6.04
CA SER A 179 0.65 -11.76 -6.55
C SER A 179 1.76 -12.39 -5.71
N GLN A 180 2.76 -12.89 -6.44
CA GLN A 180 4.07 -13.28 -5.92
C GLN A 180 5.16 -12.74 -6.84
N ALA A 181 4.91 -11.61 -7.51
CA ALA A 181 5.87 -10.98 -8.40
C ALA A 181 7.10 -10.48 -7.64
N ILE A 182 8.28 -10.71 -8.21
CA ILE A 182 9.56 -10.16 -7.75
C ILE A 182 10.17 -9.18 -8.75
N THR A 183 9.56 -9.02 -9.93
CA THR A 183 9.98 -8.05 -10.94
C THR A 183 8.81 -7.20 -11.44
N GLU A 184 9.16 -6.04 -11.97
CA GLU A 184 8.23 -5.15 -12.66
C GLU A 184 7.60 -5.78 -13.92
N GLU A 185 8.28 -6.73 -14.56
CA GLU A 185 7.75 -7.47 -15.71
C GLU A 185 6.67 -8.45 -15.27
N GLU A 186 6.93 -9.20 -14.19
CA GLU A 186 5.95 -10.11 -13.61
C GLU A 186 4.67 -9.40 -13.15
N VAL A 187 4.77 -8.19 -12.59
CA VAL A 187 3.59 -7.35 -12.27
C VAL A 187 2.81 -6.96 -13.53
N SER A 188 3.50 -6.64 -14.63
CA SER A 188 2.84 -6.33 -15.90
C SER A 188 2.14 -7.56 -16.49
N GLU A 189 2.70 -8.76 -16.36
CA GLU A 189 2.04 -10.01 -16.75
C GLU A 189 0.78 -10.30 -15.89
N GLU A 190 0.86 -10.06 -14.58
CA GLU A 190 -0.28 -10.26 -13.64
C GLU A 190 -1.42 -9.30 -13.95
N ALA A 191 -1.11 -8.00 -14.14
CA ALA A 191 -2.10 -7.00 -14.51
C ALA A 191 -2.70 -7.27 -15.90
N ALA A 192 -1.89 -7.69 -16.87
CA ALA A 192 -2.39 -8.10 -18.18
C ALA A 192 -3.34 -9.30 -18.08
N LEU A 193 -2.99 -10.35 -17.32
CA LEU A 193 -3.87 -11.50 -17.11
C LEU A 193 -5.21 -11.08 -16.50
N VAL A 194 -5.22 -10.14 -15.55
CA VAL A 194 -6.47 -9.60 -15.02
C VAL A 194 -7.28 -8.90 -16.09
N LEU A 195 -6.70 -7.90 -16.76
CA LEU A 195 -7.42 -7.02 -17.69
C LEU A 195 -7.90 -7.75 -18.94
N ASP A 196 -7.09 -8.65 -19.51
CA ASP A 196 -7.43 -9.42 -20.72
C ASP A 196 -8.59 -10.40 -20.50
N ASN A 197 -8.85 -10.80 -19.24
CA ASN A 197 -9.90 -11.78 -18.89
C ASN A 197 -11.19 -11.15 -18.32
N ILE A 198 -11.28 -9.81 -18.21
CA ILE A 198 -12.54 -9.12 -17.84
C ILE A 198 -13.61 -9.28 -18.93
N GLY A 199 -13.22 -9.25 -20.20
CA GLY A 199 -14.16 -9.32 -21.33
C GLY A 199 -15.26 -8.24 -21.27
N ASP A 200 -16.51 -8.63 -21.51
CA ASP A 200 -17.68 -7.75 -21.50
C ASP A 200 -18.37 -7.64 -20.11
N TYR A 201 -17.76 -8.14 -19.03
CA TYR A 201 -18.36 -8.11 -17.68
C TYR A 201 -18.26 -6.72 -17.03
N GLU A 202 -19.34 -6.30 -16.35
CA GLU A 202 -19.35 -5.08 -15.53
C GLU A 202 -18.58 -5.30 -14.22
N ILE A 203 -17.41 -4.66 -14.08
CA ILE A 203 -16.61 -4.66 -12.86
C ILE A 203 -16.94 -3.41 -12.05
N SER A 204 -17.92 -3.56 -11.15
CA SER A 204 -18.51 -2.48 -10.35
C SER A 204 -17.86 -2.27 -8.98
N TYR A 205 -16.95 -3.15 -8.58
CA TYR A 205 -16.17 -3.11 -7.34
C TYR A 205 -14.67 -3.21 -7.68
N PRO A 206 -13.75 -2.90 -6.76
CA PRO A 206 -12.34 -2.70 -7.09
C PRO A 206 -11.64 -3.92 -7.70
N ILE A 207 -10.57 -3.65 -8.44
CA ILE A 207 -9.58 -4.66 -8.82
C ILE A 207 -8.40 -4.56 -7.84
N VAL A 208 -8.15 -5.66 -7.13
CA VAL A 208 -7.34 -5.68 -5.92
C VAL A 208 -5.99 -6.35 -6.16
N PHE A 209 -4.93 -5.71 -5.67
CA PHE A 209 -3.61 -6.33 -5.55
C PHE A 209 -3.45 -6.99 -4.18
N ASP A 210 -3.49 -8.32 -4.18
CA ASP A 210 -3.21 -9.16 -3.02
C ASP A 210 -1.76 -9.65 -3.13
N MET A 211 -0.87 -9.12 -2.29
CA MET A 211 0.51 -9.60 -2.17
C MET A 211 0.80 -9.83 -0.70
N GLU A 212 0.99 -11.08 -0.30
CA GLU A 212 1.15 -11.43 1.11
C GLU A 212 2.23 -12.49 1.36
N LEU A 213 2.64 -12.59 2.63
CA LEU A 213 3.53 -13.64 3.11
C LEU A 213 2.78 -14.97 3.26
N VAL A 214 3.45 -16.08 2.96
CA VAL A 214 2.86 -17.41 3.12
C VAL A 214 3.11 -17.92 4.54
N ASN A 215 2.02 -18.18 5.27
CA ASN A 215 2.10 -18.77 6.59
C ASN A 215 2.70 -20.19 6.54
N ASN A 216 3.67 -20.47 7.41
CA ASN A 216 4.39 -21.75 7.53
C ASN A 216 5.26 -22.19 6.34
N ASP A 217 5.52 -21.32 5.36
CA ASP A 217 6.45 -21.57 4.25
C ASP A 217 7.32 -20.31 3.98
N THR A 218 8.13 -20.31 2.92
CA THR A 218 8.90 -19.14 2.47
C THR A 218 8.42 -18.68 1.10
N ALA A 219 7.90 -17.46 1.05
CA ALA A 219 7.41 -16.82 -0.17
C ALA A 219 8.57 -16.16 -0.94
N ARG A 220 8.60 -16.26 -2.28
CA ARG A 220 9.68 -15.64 -3.09
C ARG A 220 9.82 -14.13 -2.88
N ILE A 221 8.71 -13.45 -2.53
CA ILE A 221 8.65 -12.03 -2.22
C ILE A 221 9.33 -11.63 -0.89
N GLU A 222 9.71 -12.58 -0.03
CA GLU A 222 10.46 -12.29 1.21
C GLU A 222 11.88 -11.78 0.94
N ASN A 223 12.44 -12.10 -0.23
CA ASN A 223 13.75 -11.59 -0.66
C ASN A 223 13.71 -10.11 -1.08
N LEU A 224 12.51 -9.54 -1.27
CA LEU A 224 12.35 -8.15 -1.67
C LEU A 224 12.49 -7.20 -0.47
N THR A 225 13.14 -6.07 -0.71
CA THR A 225 13.09 -4.93 0.21
C THR A 225 11.67 -4.37 0.34
N ARG A 226 11.45 -3.53 1.36
CA ARG A 226 10.20 -2.78 1.54
C ARG A 226 9.92 -1.87 0.35
N ASP A 227 10.96 -1.24 -0.21
CA ASP A 227 10.82 -0.32 -1.34
C ASP A 227 10.49 -1.04 -2.64
N GLU A 228 11.10 -2.20 -2.90
CA GLU A 228 10.76 -3.04 -4.06
C GLU A 228 9.30 -3.50 -4.01
N ARG A 229 8.83 -4.08 -2.89
CA ARG A 229 7.41 -4.44 -2.72
C ARG A 229 6.48 -3.27 -2.95
N THR A 230 6.83 -2.09 -2.43
CA THR A 230 6.06 -0.85 -2.64
C THR A 230 6.02 -0.44 -4.11
N ASN A 231 7.14 -0.55 -4.83
CA ASN A 231 7.21 -0.23 -6.27
C ASN A 231 6.34 -1.19 -7.10
N LEU A 232 6.43 -2.51 -6.82
CA LEU A 232 5.63 -3.54 -7.49
C LEU A 232 4.14 -3.35 -7.23
N THR A 233 3.76 -3.13 -5.96
CA THR A 233 2.39 -2.80 -5.54
C THR A 233 1.87 -1.57 -6.28
N LYS A 234 2.61 -0.46 -6.24
CA LYS A 234 2.22 0.78 -6.93
C LYS A 234 2.04 0.57 -8.43
N LYS A 235 2.93 -0.20 -9.07
CA LYS A 235 2.85 -0.47 -10.52
C LYS A 235 1.57 -1.22 -10.91
N PHE A 236 1.15 -2.21 -10.13
CA PHE A 236 -0.11 -2.91 -10.40
C PHE A 236 -1.31 -1.96 -10.28
N LEU A 237 -1.38 -1.21 -9.17
CA LEU A 237 -2.46 -0.27 -8.88
C LEU A 237 -2.54 0.87 -9.91
N ASP A 238 -1.40 1.41 -10.36
CA ASP A 238 -1.33 2.37 -11.47
C ASP A 238 -1.81 1.78 -12.80
N THR A 239 -1.46 0.51 -13.09
CA THR A 239 -1.85 -0.16 -14.34
C THR A 239 -3.37 -0.37 -14.40
N VAL A 240 -3.96 -0.85 -13.29
CA VAL A 240 -5.41 -0.98 -13.11
C VAL A 240 -6.11 0.37 -13.25
N SER A 241 -5.60 1.43 -12.60
CA SER A 241 -6.16 2.78 -12.70
C SER A 241 -6.09 3.34 -14.12
N THR A 242 -4.97 3.12 -14.82
CA THR A 242 -4.78 3.56 -16.21
C THR A 242 -5.72 2.84 -17.18
N ALA A 243 -6.10 1.59 -16.87
CA ALA A 243 -7.11 0.84 -17.61
C ALA A 243 -8.55 1.31 -17.34
N GLY A 244 -8.77 2.24 -16.40
CA GLY A 244 -10.08 2.83 -16.09
C GLY A 244 -10.86 2.12 -14.97
N TYR A 245 -10.25 1.16 -14.27
CA TYR A 245 -10.85 0.47 -13.13
C TYR A 245 -10.39 1.09 -11.80
N GLN A 246 -11.16 0.91 -10.73
CA GLN A 246 -10.77 1.33 -9.39
C GLN A 246 -9.72 0.34 -8.82
N PRO A 247 -8.46 0.75 -8.60
CA PRO A 247 -7.48 -0.07 -7.89
C PRO A 247 -7.74 -0.09 -6.39
N MET A 248 -7.32 -1.16 -5.72
CA MET A 248 -7.34 -1.29 -4.26
C MET A 248 -6.20 -2.19 -3.78
N LEU A 249 -5.62 -1.86 -2.65
CA LEU A 249 -4.56 -2.63 -1.98
C LEU A 249 -5.18 -3.60 -0.98
N TYR A 250 -4.75 -4.85 -0.97
CA TYR A 250 -5.07 -5.81 0.09
C TYR A 250 -3.88 -6.05 1.02
N GLY A 251 -4.17 -6.43 2.25
CA GLY A 251 -3.22 -7.06 3.14
C GLY A 251 -3.56 -6.93 4.61
N ASN A 252 -2.94 -7.79 5.41
CA ASN A 252 -3.07 -7.73 6.86
C ASN A 252 -2.25 -6.60 7.51
N LYS A 253 -2.47 -6.41 8.82
CA LYS A 253 -1.80 -5.39 9.64
C LYS A 253 -0.27 -5.47 9.61
N GLU A 254 0.34 -6.67 9.59
CA GLU A 254 1.79 -6.79 9.47
C GLU A 254 2.26 -6.28 8.10
N TRP A 255 1.57 -6.71 7.04
CA TRP A 255 1.90 -6.34 5.67
C TRP A 255 1.89 -4.83 5.46
N LEU A 256 0.74 -4.21 5.75
CA LEU A 256 0.48 -2.79 5.51
C LEU A 256 1.38 -1.85 6.34
N ILE A 257 1.84 -2.28 7.53
CA ILE A 257 2.68 -1.46 8.43
C ILE A 257 4.17 -1.72 8.22
N LYS A 258 4.59 -2.98 8.08
CA LYS A 258 6.02 -3.38 8.13
C LYS A 258 6.62 -3.76 6.76
N LYS A 259 5.82 -4.23 5.79
CA LYS A 259 6.33 -4.85 4.55
C LYS A 259 6.32 -3.91 3.34
N ILE A 260 5.46 -2.90 3.35
CA ILE A 260 5.36 -1.87 2.31
C ILE A 260 5.49 -0.45 2.90
N ASP A 261 5.62 0.54 2.03
CA ASP A 261 5.54 1.96 2.40
C ASP A 261 4.19 2.56 2.03
N LEU A 262 3.25 2.48 2.98
CA LEU A 262 1.91 3.03 2.83
C LEU A 262 1.91 4.54 2.53
N SER A 263 2.94 5.30 2.93
CA SER A 263 3.04 6.74 2.62
C SER A 263 3.16 7.04 1.12
N ARG A 264 3.58 6.05 0.33
CA ARG A 264 3.71 6.10 -1.12
C ARG A 264 2.47 5.54 -1.85
N LEU A 265 1.48 5.07 -1.08
CA LEU A 265 0.28 4.36 -1.54
C LEU A 265 -1.03 4.98 -1.01
N THR A 266 -0.99 6.13 -0.33
CA THR A 266 -2.16 6.83 0.24
C THR A 266 -3.20 7.32 -0.78
N ALA A 267 -2.93 7.19 -2.08
CA ALA A 267 -3.86 7.48 -3.16
C ALA A 267 -4.78 6.30 -3.52
N TYR A 268 -4.58 5.12 -2.91
CA TYR A 268 -5.35 3.92 -3.17
C TYR A 268 -6.12 3.50 -1.93
N ASP A 269 -7.33 3.00 -2.15
CA ASP A 269 -8.16 2.42 -1.11
C ASP A 269 -7.55 1.11 -0.57
N VAL A 270 -7.83 0.77 0.70
CA VAL A 270 -7.33 -0.45 1.36
C VAL A 270 -8.48 -1.39 1.71
N TRP A 271 -8.32 -2.66 1.33
CA TRP A 271 -9.03 -3.81 1.88
C TRP A 271 -8.16 -4.44 2.96
N LEU A 272 -8.52 -4.18 4.21
CA LEU A 272 -7.81 -4.69 5.39
C LEU A 272 -8.17 -6.16 5.62
N ASP A 273 -7.17 -7.02 5.74
CA ASP A 273 -7.36 -8.38 6.29
C ASP A 273 -7.08 -8.40 7.79
N GLN A 274 -8.13 -8.54 8.60
CA GLN A 274 -8.00 -8.68 10.04
C GLN A 274 -9.23 -9.39 10.62
N PRO A 275 -9.35 -10.72 10.48
CA PRO A 275 -10.48 -11.47 11.01
C PRO A 275 -10.59 -11.33 12.53
N GLY A 276 -11.80 -11.10 13.05
CA GLY A 276 -12.07 -10.89 14.47
C GLY A 276 -13.18 -9.88 14.74
N ASP A 277 -13.45 -9.62 16.03
CA ASP A 277 -14.58 -8.78 16.46
C ASP A 277 -14.45 -7.32 16.00
N LEU A 278 -13.25 -6.74 16.10
CA LEU A 278 -12.94 -5.34 15.74
C LEU A 278 -11.48 -5.22 15.25
N PRO A 279 -11.19 -4.44 14.21
CA PRO A 279 -9.82 -4.22 13.76
C PRO A 279 -9.17 -3.09 14.55
N ASP A 280 -7.93 -3.29 14.97
CA ASP A 280 -7.09 -2.30 15.67
C ASP A 280 -6.04 -1.66 14.74
N TYR A 281 -6.20 -1.84 13.43
CA TYR A 281 -5.44 -1.14 12.40
C TYR A 281 -5.67 0.38 12.49
N PRO A 282 -4.61 1.21 12.56
CA PRO A 282 -4.75 2.62 12.90
C PRO A 282 -5.01 3.55 11.70
N TYR A 283 -4.79 3.08 10.47
CA TYR A 283 -4.88 3.90 9.25
C TYR A 283 -6.20 3.68 8.51
N GLU A 284 -6.52 4.58 7.58
CA GLU A 284 -7.74 4.49 6.77
C GLU A 284 -7.78 3.20 5.94
N PHE A 285 -8.94 2.56 5.92
CA PHE A 285 -9.31 1.45 5.05
C PHE A 285 -10.77 1.62 4.66
N THR A 286 -11.19 1.06 3.53
CA THR A 286 -12.56 1.23 2.99
C THR A 286 -13.33 -0.07 2.94
N MET A 287 -12.61 -1.20 2.93
CA MET A 287 -13.14 -2.55 3.04
C MET A 287 -12.37 -3.32 4.12
N TRP A 288 -13.04 -4.21 4.85
CA TRP A 288 -12.43 -5.02 5.91
C TRP A 288 -12.94 -6.46 5.85
N GLN A 289 -12.03 -7.42 5.69
CA GLN A 289 -12.30 -8.84 5.88
C GLN A 289 -12.30 -9.16 7.37
N TYR A 290 -13.50 -9.38 7.92
CA TYR A 290 -13.73 -9.58 9.35
C TYR A 290 -13.88 -11.06 9.73
N SER A 291 -14.05 -11.95 8.76
CA SER A 291 -14.11 -13.40 9.01
C SER A 291 -13.58 -14.19 7.81
N ASP A 292 -12.85 -15.25 8.12
CA ASP A 292 -12.36 -16.35 7.27
C ASP A 292 -13.11 -17.68 7.55
N THR A 293 -14.09 -17.63 8.46
CA THR A 293 -14.68 -18.79 9.18
C THR A 293 -16.20 -18.68 9.33
N ALA A 294 -16.82 -17.68 8.71
CA ALA A 294 -18.27 -17.51 8.69
C ALA A 294 -18.94 -18.58 7.82
N VAL A 295 -20.22 -18.87 8.11
CA VAL A 295 -21.03 -19.83 7.35
C VAL A 295 -22.21 -19.09 6.72
N VAL A 296 -22.24 -19.01 5.39
CA VAL A 296 -23.26 -18.28 4.64
C VAL A 296 -23.94 -19.18 3.59
N ASP A 297 -25.27 -19.04 3.48
CA ASP A 297 -26.08 -19.78 2.51
C ASP A 297 -25.61 -19.49 1.07
N GLY A 298 -24.97 -20.47 0.44
CA GLY A 298 -24.48 -20.38 -0.95
C GLY A 298 -23.02 -20.82 -1.12
N ILE A 299 -22.23 -20.81 -0.06
CA ILE A 299 -20.85 -21.34 -0.03
C ILE A 299 -20.85 -22.62 0.83
N ALA A 300 -20.11 -23.64 0.40
CA ALA A 300 -19.95 -24.87 1.17
C ALA A 300 -18.75 -24.75 2.12
N GLY A 301 -18.99 -24.82 3.43
CA GLY A 301 -17.95 -24.67 4.44
C GLY A 301 -17.81 -23.22 4.91
N TYR A 302 -16.57 -22.74 4.99
CA TYR A 302 -16.26 -21.39 5.44
C TYR A 302 -16.22 -20.38 4.28
N ALA A 303 -16.62 -19.16 4.58
CA ALA A 303 -16.63 -18.04 3.65
C ALA A 303 -15.83 -16.87 4.20
N ASP A 304 -15.01 -16.29 3.33
CA ASP A 304 -14.25 -15.07 3.59
C ASP A 304 -15.20 -13.87 3.46
N LEU A 305 -15.69 -13.34 4.58
CA LEU A 305 -16.67 -12.26 4.59
C LEU A 305 -16.04 -10.90 4.87
N SER A 306 -16.44 -9.93 4.06
CA SER A 306 -15.97 -8.55 4.12
C SER A 306 -17.11 -7.56 4.30
N ILE A 307 -16.81 -6.41 4.91
CA ILE A 307 -17.67 -5.24 4.96
C ILE A 307 -17.01 -4.12 4.17
N SER A 308 -17.73 -3.55 3.20
CA SER A 308 -17.35 -2.30 2.54
C SER A 308 -18.10 -1.15 3.19
N PHE A 309 -17.40 -0.08 3.55
CA PHE A 309 -17.99 1.16 4.10
C PHE A 309 -18.32 2.19 3.00
N ILE A 310 -18.08 1.83 1.74
CA ILE A 310 -18.32 2.63 0.53
C ILE A 310 -19.08 1.78 -0.49
N ASP A 311 -20.04 2.37 -1.21
CA ASP A 311 -20.58 1.75 -2.42
C ASP A 311 -19.65 2.03 -3.60
N TYR A 312 -18.89 1.04 -4.02
CA TYR A 312 -18.01 1.18 -5.18
C TYR A 312 -18.77 1.27 -6.51
N SER A 313 -20.03 0.84 -6.53
CA SER A 313 -20.82 0.84 -7.76
C SER A 313 -21.48 2.19 -8.09
N GLU A 314 -21.31 3.17 -7.21
CA GLU A 314 -21.78 4.56 -7.32
C GLU A 314 -20.63 5.59 -7.12
N LYS A 315 -19.36 5.15 -7.14
CA LYS A 315 -18.15 5.96 -6.87
C LYS A 315 -17.59 6.67 -8.12
#